data_AF-F7X387-F1
#
_entry.id   AF-F7X387-F1
#
_cell.length_a   1.000
_cell.length_b   1.000
_cell.length_c   1.000
_cell.angle_alpha   90.00
_cell.angle_beta   90.00
_cell.angle_gamma   90.00
#
_symmetry.space_group_name_H-M   'P 1'
#
loop_
_entity.id
_entity.type
_entity.pdbx_description
1 polymer ?
#
loop_
_entity_poly.entity_id
_entity_poly.type
_entity_poly.pdbx_seq_one_letter_code
_entity_poly.pdbx_strand_id
1 'polypeptide(L)'
;MSIDEKASTPRAPLPRGLFRRLIGDRKGATAIEFAILALPFFIVVFASIETFIAFAGEQLLANATDTLARKIRTGEITTDIGKPGFTTETQFRQAFCDEIAIMMTCSATEAEQASKLHLDVRKLPADLSAFPKAVPRNGSDLDTSGFTFAPGGPNDYTMVRAYYRWTVITDLVRPLVTKLRPAGDSMPRDYLMVSTATFRNENY
;
A
#
# COMPACT_ATOMS: atom_id res chain seq x y z
N MET A 1 -48.17 -72.17 -0.67
CA MET A 1 -48.03 -72.23 -2.13
C MET A 1 -48.83 -71.09 -2.71
N SER A 2 -48.21 -70.34 -3.64
CA SER A 2 -48.77 -69.32 -4.54
C SER A 2 -48.99 -67.90 -4.00
N ILE A 3 -48.07 -66.95 -4.34
CA ILE A 3 -48.11 -65.90 -5.41
C ILE A 3 -49.21 -64.86 -5.18
N ASP A 4 -49.05 -63.55 -5.31
CA ASP A 4 -48.03 -62.58 -5.76
C ASP A 4 -48.43 -61.28 -5.00
N GLU A 5 -47.64 -60.22 -4.82
CA GLU A 5 -47.51 -59.17 -5.83
C GLU A 5 -46.55 -58.11 -5.30
N LYS A 6 -45.49 -57.84 -6.06
CA LYS A 6 -44.42 -56.91 -5.71
C LYS A 6 -44.87 -55.48 -6.05
N ALA A 7 -45.23 -54.69 -5.04
CA ALA A 7 -45.63 -53.29 -5.21
C ALA A 7 -44.50 -52.46 -5.85
N SER A 8 -44.76 -51.96 -7.07
CA SER A 8 -43.89 -51.06 -7.81
C SER A 8 -44.00 -49.63 -7.25
N THR A 9 -42.91 -49.08 -6.74
CA THR A 9 -42.82 -47.69 -6.28
C THR A 9 -42.64 -46.75 -7.49
N PRO A 10 -43.48 -45.71 -7.68
CA PRO A 10 -43.30 -44.81 -8.81
C PRO A 10 -42.07 -43.91 -8.60
N ARG A 11 -41.12 -43.95 -9.53
CA ARG A 11 -40.02 -42.97 -9.60
C ARG A 11 -40.56 -41.63 -10.09
N ALA A 12 -40.48 -40.60 -9.25
CA ALA A 12 -40.82 -39.23 -9.65
C ALA A 12 -39.92 -38.76 -10.81
N PRO A 13 -40.46 -38.15 -11.88
CA PRO A 13 -39.65 -37.62 -12.96
C PRO A 13 -38.90 -36.38 -12.48
N LEU A 14 -37.56 -36.40 -12.58
CA LEU A 14 -36.73 -35.21 -12.43
C LEU A 14 -37.16 -34.14 -13.47
N PRO A 15 -37.24 -32.85 -13.10
CA PRO A 15 -37.82 -31.82 -13.95
C PRO A 15 -36.88 -31.47 -15.13
N ARG A 16 -36.95 -32.25 -16.20
CA ARG A 16 -36.26 -32.00 -17.49
C ARG A 16 -36.70 -30.69 -18.17
N GLY A 17 -37.76 -30.04 -17.69
CA GLY A 17 -38.31 -28.80 -18.25
C GLY A 17 -37.56 -27.53 -17.85
N LEU A 18 -36.88 -27.50 -16.69
CA LEU A 18 -36.21 -26.28 -16.22
C LEU A 18 -34.98 -25.94 -17.07
N PHE A 19 -34.15 -26.94 -17.36
CA PHE A 19 -32.97 -26.78 -18.23
C PHE A 19 -33.34 -26.44 -19.69
N ARG A 20 -34.42 -27.02 -20.23
CA ARG A 20 -34.87 -26.71 -21.59
C ARG A 20 -35.44 -25.28 -21.71
N ARG A 21 -36.01 -24.75 -20.63
CA ARG A 21 -36.49 -23.36 -20.54
C ARG A 21 -35.34 -22.36 -20.42
N LEU A 22 -34.27 -22.72 -19.72
CA LEU A 22 -33.03 -21.92 -19.64
C LEU A 22 -32.26 -21.88 -20.98
N ILE A 23 -32.25 -22.98 -21.74
CA ILE A 23 -31.56 -23.07 -23.05
C ILE A 23 -32.29 -22.29 -24.16
N GLY A 24 -33.60 -22.04 -24.02
CA GLY A 24 -34.41 -21.33 -25.01
C GLY A 24 -34.61 -19.84 -24.73
N ASP A 25 -34.13 -19.31 -23.60
CA ASP A 25 -34.43 -17.94 -23.18
C ASP A 25 -33.47 -16.92 -23.82
N ARG A 26 -33.90 -16.35 -24.94
CA ARG A 26 -33.15 -15.32 -25.69
C ARG A 26 -32.83 -14.08 -24.85
N LYS A 27 -33.67 -13.76 -23.86
CA LYS A 27 -33.41 -12.64 -22.94
C LYS A 27 -32.22 -12.94 -22.01
N GLY A 28 -32.05 -14.19 -21.61
CA GLY A 28 -30.88 -14.66 -20.87
C GLY A 28 -29.61 -14.59 -21.72
N ALA A 29 -29.68 -14.99 -22.99
CA ALA A 29 -28.55 -14.89 -23.92
C ALA A 29 -28.10 -13.43 -24.13
N THR A 30 -29.03 -12.49 -24.35
CA THR A 30 -28.71 -11.05 -24.47
C THR A 30 -28.14 -10.46 -23.18
N ALA A 31 -28.59 -10.94 -22.01
CA ALA A 31 -28.04 -10.50 -20.73
C ALA A 31 -26.58 -10.96 -20.54
N ILE A 32 -26.25 -12.17 -21.01
CA ILE A 32 -24.88 -12.71 -20.99
C ILE A 32 -23.98 -11.94 -21.94
N GLU A 33 -24.44 -11.63 -23.16
CA GLU A 33 -23.68 -10.81 -24.12
C GLU A 33 -23.34 -9.43 -23.55
N PHE A 34 -24.31 -8.79 -22.90
CA PHE A 34 -24.07 -7.51 -22.23
C PHE A 34 -23.14 -7.65 -21.02
N ALA A 35 -23.27 -8.71 -20.22
CA ALA A 35 -22.41 -8.95 -19.07
C ALA A 35 -20.94 -9.17 -19.47
N ILE A 36 -20.69 -9.85 -20.59
CA ILE A 36 -19.34 -10.06 -21.13
C ILE A 36 -18.67 -8.73 -21.51
N LEU A 37 -19.44 -7.74 -21.98
CA LEU A 37 -18.93 -6.40 -22.29
C LEU A 37 -18.85 -5.48 -21.06
N ALA A 38 -19.81 -5.61 -20.14
CA ALA A 38 -19.86 -4.79 -18.93
C ALA A 38 -18.71 -5.14 -17.96
N LEU A 39 -18.35 -6.42 -17.85
CA LEU A 39 -17.29 -6.88 -16.95
C LEU A 39 -15.93 -6.17 -17.20
N PRO A 40 -15.33 -6.19 -18.41
CA PRO A 40 -14.07 -5.50 -18.67
C PRO A 40 -14.20 -3.97 -18.52
N PHE A 41 -15.36 -3.40 -18.85
CA PHE A 41 -15.61 -1.97 -18.63
C PHE A 41 -15.52 -1.60 -17.15
N PHE A 42 -16.18 -2.35 -16.26
CA PHE A 42 -16.11 -2.10 -14.82
C PHE A 42 -14.70 -2.31 -14.25
N ILE A 43 -13.94 -3.30 -14.76
CA ILE A 43 -12.53 -3.46 -14.37
C ILE A 43 -11.73 -2.19 -14.66
N VAL A 44 -11.88 -1.60 -15.85
CA VAL A 44 -11.18 -0.36 -16.22
C VAL A 44 -11.63 0.82 -15.36
N VAL A 45 -12.94 0.94 -15.07
CA VAL A 45 -13.47 2.00 -14.20
C VAL A 45 -12.92 1.87 -12.78
N PHE A 46 -12.94 0.69 -12.18
CA PHE A 46 -12.39 0.46 -10.84
C PHE A 46 -10.87 0.68 -10.80
N ALA A 47 -10.14 0.19 -11.80
CA ALA A 47 -8.70 0.45 -11.91
C ALA A 47 -8.39 1.95 -12.03
N SER A 48 -9.22 2.72 -12.75
CA SER A 48 -9.07 4.17 -12.86
C SER A 48 -9.30 4.86 -11.51
N ILE A 49 -10.41 4.55 -10.84
CA ILE A 49 -10.73 5.10 -9.51
C ILE A 49 -9.63 4.76 -8.49
N GLU A 50 -9.18 3.51 -8.48
CA GLU A 50 -8.11 3.06 -7.60
C GLU A 50 -6.79 3.78 -7.88
N THR A 51 -6.47 4.04 -9.15
CA THR A 51 -5.29 4.83 -9.55
C THR A 51 -5.38 6.26 -9.03
N PHE A 52 -6.56 6.90 -9.11
CA PHE A 52 -6.76 8.23 -8.54
C PHE A 52 -6.58 8.25 -7.01
N ILE A 53 -7.11 7.25 -6.30
CA ILE A 53 -6.96 7.14 -4.84
C ILE A 53 -5.49 6.90 -4.48
N ALA A 54 -4.82 6.01 -5.20
CA ALA A 54 -3.39 5.73 -5.04
C ALA A 54 -2.55 7.01 -5.21
N PHE A 55 -2.78 7.77 -6.29
CA PHE A 55 -2.07 9.03 -6.53
C PHE A 55 -2.35 10.07 -5.45
N ALA A 56 -3.60 10.20 -5.00
CA ALA A 56 -3.93 11.09 -3.89
C ALA A 56 -3.21 10.68 -2.59
N GLY A 57 -3.08 9.37 -2.33
CA GLY A 57 -2.29 8.84 -1.21
C GLY A 57 -0.79 9.14 -1.33
N GLU A 58 -0.21 9.03 -2.53
CA GLU A 58 1.18 9.43 -2.78
C GLU A 58 1.41 10.91 -2.50
N GLN A 59 0.48 11.77 -2.93
CA GLN A 59 0.56 13.22 -2.67
C GLN A 59 0.42 13.56 -1.19
N LEU A 60 -0.43 12.85 -0.47
CA LEU A 60 -0.52 12.97 0.98
C LEU A 60 0.79 12.56 1.67
N LEU A 61 1.38 11.43 1.26
CA LEU A 61 2.66 10.96 1.79
C LEU A 61 3.79 11.96 1.51
N ALA A 62 3.83 12.53 0.31
CA ALA A 62 4.78 13.57 -0.07
C ALA A 62 4.61 14.82 0.81
N ASN A 63 3.37 15.28 1.00
CA ASN A 63 3.07 16.44 1.85
C ASN A 63 3.48 16.21 3.31
N ALA A 64 3.15 15.05 3.89
CA ALA A 64 3.55 14.68 5.25
C ALA A 64 5.08 14.67 5.40
N THR A 65 5.78 14.11 4.40
CA THR A 65 7.24 14.09 4.36
C THR A 65 7.82 15.51 4.35
N ASP A 66 7.30 16.40 3.49
CA ASP A 66 7.75 17.78 3.40
C ASP A 66 7.45 18.60 4.66
N THR A 67 6.28 18.39 5.26
CA THR A 67 5.88 19.05 6.50
C THR A 67 6.82 18.70 7.65
N LEU A 68 7.09 17.41 7.85
CA LEU A 68 8.01 16.97 8.91
C LEU A 68 9.47 17.27 8.59
N ALA A 69 9.87 17.18 7.31
CA ALA A 69 11.18 17.65 6.85
C ALA A 69 11.40 19.13 7.18
N ARG A 70 10.37 19.98 7.04
CA ARG A 70 10.47 21.39 7.42
C ARG A 70 10.68 21.56 8.92
N LYS A 71 9.95 20.83 9.76
CA LYS A 71 10.13 20.87 11.23
C LYS A 71 11.54 20.43 11.64
N ILE A 72 12.12 19.45 10.96
CA ILE A 72 13.53 19.06 11.18
C ILE A 72 14.48 20.18 10.72
N ARG A 73 14.22 20.78 9.56
CA ARG A 73 15.06 21.84 8.98
C ARG A 73 15.18 23.05 9.90
N THR A 74 14.09 23.45 10.55
CA THR A 74 14.02 24.62 11.44
C THR A 74 14.40 24.30 12.89
N GLY A 75 14.67 23.03 13.22
CA GLY A 75 15.00 22.60 14.58
C GLY A 75 13.82 22.44 15.54
N GLU A 76 12.58 22.52 15.04
CA GLU A 76 11.37 22.15 15.80
C GLU A 76 11.36 20.65 16.15
N ILE A 77 11.98 19.83 15.32
CA ILE A 77 12.27 18.41 15.58
C ILE A 77 13.78 18.22 15.54
N THR A 78 14.36 17.86 16.68
CA THR A 78 15.79 17.57 16.84
C THR A 78 15.99 16.40 17.79
N THR A 79 17.12 15.72 17.67
CA THR A 79 17.57 14.69 18.63
C THR A 79 18.54 15.23 19.68
N ASP A 80 18.80 16.54 19.67
CA ASP A 80 19.68 17.21 20.63
C ASP A 80 19.00 17.35 22.00
N ILE A 81 19.54 16.64 22.99
CA ILE A 81 18.97 16.55 24.34
C ILE A 81 19.10 17.92 25.02
N GLY A 82 17.97 18.50 25.43
CA GLY A 82 17.91 19.80 26.10
C GLY A 82 17.51 20.96 25.20
N LYS A 83 17.33 20.75 23.89
CA LYS A 83 16.64 21.71 23.02
C LYS A 83 15.12 21.55 23.13
N PRO A 84 14.33 22.63 22.98
CA PRO A 84 12.87 22.58 23.08
C PRO A 84 12.23 21.67 22.02
N GLY A 85 12.89 21.44 20.88
CA GLY A 85 12.45 20.54 19.81
C GLY A 85 12.87 19.07 20.00
N PHE A 86 13.37 18.67 21.16
CA PHE A 86 13.79 17.29 21.41
C PHE A 86 12.63 16.32 21.15
N THR A 87 12.80 15.44 20.17
CA THR A 87 11.79 14.49 19.72
C THR A 87 12.40 13.11 19.64
N THR A 88 11.76 12.10 20.23
CA THR A 88 12.19 10.71 20.11
C THR A 88 11.72 10.10 18.78
N GLU A 89 12.33 8.99 18.37
CA GLU A 89 11.91 8.27 17.15
C GLU A 89 10.42 7.89 17.20
N THR A 90 9.95 7.37 18.34
CA THR A 90 8.53 7.01 18.54
C THR A 90 7.60 8.21 18.38
N GLN A 91 7.97 9.36 18.94
CA GLN A 91 7.20 10.59 18.79
C GLN A 91 7.18 11.10 17.35
N PHE A 92 8.31 11.01 16.65
CA PHE A 92 8.40 11.36 15.24
C PHE A 92 7.52 10.45 14.37
N ARG A 93 7.56 9.14 14.62
CA ARG A 93 6.72 8.16 13.91
C ARG A 93 5.24 8.41 14.17
N GLN A 94 4.86 8.72 15.42
CA GLN A 94 3.49 9.09 15.75
C GLN A 94 3.05 10.35 15.01
N ALA A 95 3.86 11.41 15.05
CA ALA A 95 3.57 12.64 14.32
C ALA A 95 3.42 12.39 12.81
N PHE A 96 4.23 11.51 12.23
CA PHE A 96 4.09 11.11 10.82
C PHE A 96 2.76 10.40 10.56
N CYS A 97 2.38 9.48 11.43
CA CYS A 97 1.09 8.80 11.36
C CYS A 97 -0.09 9.76 11.42
N ASP A 98 -0.02 10.79 12.27
CA ASP A 98 -1.07 11.80 12.40
C ASP A 98 -1.26 12.61 11.11
N GLU A 99 -0.18 12.95 10.40
CA GLU A 99 -0.23 13.68 9.11
C GLU A 99 -0.89 12.86 7.99
N ILE A 100 -0.70 11.52 7.98
CA ILE A 100 -1.22 10.64 6.91
C ILE A 100 -2.57 9.98 7.23
N ALA A 101 -3.10 10.18 8.44
CA ALA A 101 -4.26 9.44 8.97
C ALA A 101 -5.54 9.57 8.14
N ILE A 102 -5.65 10.59 7.28
CA ILE A 102 -6.85 10.83 6.45
C ILE A 102 -7.06 9.76 5.38
N MET A 103 -5.98 9.18 4.83
CA MET A 103 -6.06 8.15 3.79
C MET A 103 -5.25 6.89 4.12
N MET A 104 -4.26 6.99 5.01
CA MET A 104 -3.35 5.91 5.35
C MET A 104 -3.62 5.44 6.77
N THR A 105 -3.47 4.12 7.00
CA THR A 105 -3.64 3.54 8.34
C THR A 105 -2.28 3.25 8.94
N CYS A 106 -2.04 3.73 10.15
CA CYS A 106 -0.99 3.24 11.02
C CYS A 106 -1.58 2.26 12.03
N SER A 107 -0.88 1.17 12.32
CA SER A 107 -1.25 0.28 13.42
C SER A 107 -1.05 0.98 14.78
N ALA A 108 -1.73 0.52 15.83
CA ALA A 108 -1.56 1.09 17.17
C ALA A 108 -0.11 0.98 17.68
N THR A 109 0.64 -0.01 17.20
CA THR A 109 2.04 -0.25 17.53
C THR A 109 3.00 0.36 16.52
N GLU A 110 2.53 1.05 15.47
CA GLU A 110 3.37 1.50 14.35
C GLU A 110 4.48 2.46 14.80
N ALA A 111 4.22 3.25 15.85
CA ALA A 111 5.17 4.17 16.43
C ALA A 111 6.35 3.45 17.11
N GLU A 112 6.15 2.22 17.59
CA GLU A 112 7.18 1.41 18.26
C GLU A 112 7.79 0.37 17.31
N GLN A 113 6.96 -0.24 16.46
CA GLN A 113 7.34 -1.29 15.53
C GLN A 113 6.76 -1.02 14.14
N ALA A 114 7.64 -0.78 13.18
CA ALA A 114 7.26 -0.55 11.79
C ALA A 114 6.56 -1.79 11.18
N SER A 115 5.41 -1.57 10.55
CA SER A 115 4.67 -2.62 9.83
C SER A 115 4.35 -2.22 8.39
N LYS A 116 3.73 -1.05 8.19
CA LYS A 116 3.38 -0.50 6.87
C LYS A 116 4.19 0.75 6.55
N LEU A 117 4.56 1.52 7.56
CA LEU A 117 5.30 2.76 7.45
C LEU A 117 6.75 2.55 7.90
N HIS A 118 7.67 2.68 6.95
CA HIS A 118 9.10 2.66 7.23
C HIS A 118 9.68 4.05 6.97
N LEU A 119 10.29 4.62 8.00
CA LEU A 119 10.89 5.94 7.96
C LEU A 119 12.39 5.79 8.12
N ASP A 120 13.16 6.59 7.37
CA ASP A 120 14.59 6.73 7.54
C ASP A 120 14.94 8.22 7.52
N VAL A 121 15.39 8.72 8.66
CA VAL A 121 15.87 10.09 8.82
C VAL A 121 17.33 10.02 9.17
N ARG A 122 18.18 10.57 8.30
CA ARG A 122 19.63 10.48 8.51
C ARG A 122 20.35 11.74 8.11
N LYS A 123 21.40 12.05 8.86
CA LYS A 123 22.46 12.96 8.45
C LYS A 123 23.18 12.40 7.22
N LEU A 124 23.43 13.28 6.26
CA LEU A 124 24.22 13.02 5.09
C LEU A 124 25.62 13.66 5.23
N PRO A 125 26.63 13.08 4.54
CA PRO A 125 27.95 13.70 4.47
C PRO A 125 27.89 15.05 3.74
N ALA A 126 28.92 15.88 3.89
CA ALA A 126 29.02 17.14 3.15
C ALA A 126 29.22 16.94 1.63
N ASP A 127 29.76 15.78 1.25
CA ASP A 127 29.91 15.38 -0.14
C ASP A 127 28.57 14.93 -0.74
N LEU A 128 28.02 15.75 -1.63
CA LEU A 128 26.77 15.50 -2.32
C LEU A 128 26.82 14.25 -3.22
N SER A 129 28.02 13.82 -3.64
CA SER A 129 28.18 12.65 -4.51
C SER A 129 27.87 11.33 -3.79
N ALA A 130 28.01 11.31 -2.46
CA ALA A 130 27.76 10.16 -1.60
C ALA A 130 26.28 10.00 -1.19
N PHE A 131 25.38 10.82 -1.74
CA PHE A 131 23.97 10.78 -1.38
C PHE A 131 23.31 9.51 -1.96
N PRO A 132 22.53 8.75 -1.16
CA PRO A 132 21.82 7.57 -1.66
C PRO A 132 20.83 7.96 -2.77
N LYS A 133 21.04 7.44 -3.98
CA LYS A 133 20.22 7.75 -5.16
C LYS A 133 19.06 6.79 -5.40
N ALA A 134 19.09 5.63 -4.73
CA ALA A 134 18.15 4.54 -4.95
C ALA A 134 17.47 4.13 -3.65
N VAL A 135 16.27 3.55 -3.80
CA VAL A 135 15.60 2.81 -2.73
C VAL A 135 16.51 1.65 -2.32
N PRO A 136 16.80 1.46 -1.02
CA PRO A 136 17.62 0.36 -0.54
C PRO A 136 16.85 -0.96 -0.70
N ARG A 137 17.49 -1.98 -1.27
CA ARG A 137 16.81 -3.23 -1.64
C ARG A 137 17.58 -4.43 -1.11
N ASN A 138 16.84 -5.39 -0.57
CA ASN A 138 17.34 -6.73 -0.28
C ASN A 138 16.60 -7.71 -1.22
N GLY A 139 17.21 -8.01 -2.36
CA GLY A 139 16.58 -8.78 -3.42
C GLY A 139 15.35 -8.05 -4.00
N SER A 140 14.17 -8.65 -3.85
CA SER A 140 12.91 -8.04 -4.30
C SER A 140 12.33 -7.03 -3.31
N ASP A 141 12.71 -7.06 -2.04
CA ASP A 141 12.07 -6.27 -0.98
C ASP A 141 12.88 -5.01 -0.61
N LEU A 142 12.25 -4.13 0.16
CA LEU A 142 12.87 -2.99 0.83
C LEU A 142 13.86 -3.48 1.90
N ASP A 143 15.08 -2.98 1.85
CA ASP A 143 16.05 -3.20 2.92
C ASP A 143 15.91 -2.11 3.99
N THR A 144 15.37 -2.48 5.14
CA THR A 144 15.17 -1.59 6.30
C THR A 144 16.28 -1.70 7.34
N SER A 145 17.28 -2.58 7.15
CA SER A 145 18.30 -2.88 8.17
C SER A 145 19.17 -1.67 8.54
N GLY A 146 19.34 -0.73 7.60
CA GLY A 146 20.10 0.50 7.78
C GLY A 146 19.25 1.75 8.05
N PHE A 147 17.97 1.60 8.38
CA PHE A 147 17.09 2.75 8.66
C PHE A 147 17.39 3.29 10.06
N THR A 148 17.44 4.62 10.18
CA THR A 148 17.77 5.28 11.44
C THR A 148 16.87 6.49 11.66
N PHE A 149 16.78 6.95 12.91
CA PHE A 149 16.28 8.28 13.24
C PHE A 149 17.42 9.13 13.83
N ALA A 150 18.21 9.74 12.96
CA ALA A 150 19.37 10.57 13.29
C ALA A 150 19.39 11.82 12.40
N PRO A 151 18.48 12.79 12.60
CA PRO A 151 18.53 14.08 11.91
C PRO A 151 19.87 14.79 12.18
N GLY A 152 20.36 15.54 11.18
CA GLY A 152 21.56 16.35 11.33
C GLY A 152 21.36 17.54 12.27
N GLY A 153 22.45 18.17 12.70
CA GLY A 153 22.41 19.41 13.47
C GLY A 153 22.27 20.65 12.59
N PRO A 154 22.49 21.85 13.15
CA PRO A 154 22.50 23.09 12.38
C PRO A 154 23.50 23.04 11.22
N ASN A 155 23.12 23.55 10.05
CA ASN A 155 23.93 23.56 8.82
C ASN A 155 24.29 22.19 8.21
N ASP A 156 23.90 21.07 8.82
CA ASP A 156 24.11 19.73 8.26
C ASP A 156 23.11 19.42 7.15
N TYR A 157 23.47 18.48 6.26
CA TYR A 157 22.54 17.89 5.32
C TYR A 157 21.77 16.76 5.99
N THR A 158 20.45 16.78 5.86
CA THR A 158 19.55 15.73 6.36
C THR A 158 18.70 15.20 5.22
N MET A 159 18.44 13.90 5.25
CA MET A 159 17.53 13.23 4.34
C MET A 159 16.46 12.51 5.14
N VAL A 160 15.21 12.73 4.74
CA VAL A 160 14.02 12.07 5.27
C VAL A 160 13.43 11.23 4.15
N ARG A 161 13.32 9.92 4.36
CA ARG A 161 12.73 8.97 3.42
C ARG A 161 11.55 8.31 4.09
N ALA A 162 10.39 8.37 3.45
CA ALA A 162 9.18 7.70 3.89
C ALA A 162 8.79 6.65 2.85
N TYR A 163 8.62 5.42 3.32
CA TYR A 163 8.19 4.29 2.54
C TYR A 163 6.91 3.74 3.14
N TYR A 164 5.84 3.65 2.34
CA TYR A 164 4.57 3.12 2.79
C TYR A 164 4.12 1.95 1.93
N ARG A 165 3.73 0.83 2.56
CA ARG A 165 3.15 -0.33 1.88
C ARG A 165 1.65 -0.12 1.69
N TRP A 166 1.26 0.27 0.48
CA TRP A 166 -0.13 0.51 0.10
C TRP A 166 -0.76 -0.71 -0.56
N THR A 167 -1.89 -1.20 -0.04
CA THR A 167 -2.61 -2.36 -0.58
C THR A 167 -3.53 -1.96 -1.73
N VAL A 168 -3.47 -2.72 -2.82
CA VAL A 168 -4.24 -2.55 -4.05
C VAL A 168 -5.15 -3.75 -4.24
N ILE A 169 -6.41 -3.47 -4.53
CA ILE A 169 -7.45 -4.46 -4.77
C ILE A 169 -7.36 -4.94 -6.23
N THR A 170 -7.27 -4.04 -7.21
CA THR A 170 -7.32 -4.40 -8.65
C THR A 170 -5.92 -4.54 -9.24
N ASP A 171 -5.09 -5.38 -8.63
CA ASP A 171 -3.66 -5.49 -9.00
C ASP A 171 -3.39 -6.43 -10.20
N LEU A 172 -4.01 -6.14 -11.35
CA LEU A 172 -3.91 -6.98 -12.56
C LEU A 172 -2.61 -6.75 -13.35
N VAL A 173 -2.05 -5.54 -13.29
CA VAL A 173 -0.94 -5.11 -14.17
C VAL A 173 0.38 -4.97 -13.41
N ARG A 174 0.38 -4.45 -12.18
CA ARG A 174 1.60 -4.18 -11.41
C ARG A 174 2.48 -5.42 -11.20
N PRO A 175 1.92 -6.63 -10.97
CA PRO A 175 2.72 -7.83 -10.82
C PRO A 175 3.64 -8.12 -12.02
N LEU A 176 3.28 -7.60 -13.19
CA LEU A 176 4.00 -7.79 -14.44
C LEU A 176 5.07 -6.71 -14.69
N VAL A 177 5.01 -5.56 -13.99
CA VAL A 177 5.87 -4.39 -14.27
C VAL A 177 6.77 -3.95 -13.12
N THR A 178 6.43 -4.23 -11.84
CA THR A 178 7.29 -3.84 -10.71
C THR A 178 8.08 -5.04 -10.17
N LYS A 179 9.36 -4.87 -9.86
CA LYS A 179 10.18 -5.92 -9.22
C LYS A 179 10.30 -5.76 -7.70
N LEU A 180 9.64 -4.75 -7.12
CA LEU A 180 9.68 -4.41 -5.69
C LEU A 180 8.48 -5.03 -4.97
N ARG A 181 8.73 -6.00 -4.10
CA ARG A 181 7.73 -6.88 -3.50
C ARG A 181 8.21 -7.45 -2.16
N PRO A 182 7.34 -7.56 -1.14
CA PRO A 182 7.64 -8.28 0.09
C PRO A 182 8.26 -9.65 -0.18
N ALA A 183 9.36 -9.96 0.51
CA ALA A 183 10.01 -11.26 0.36
C ALA A 183 9.12 -12.37 0.91
N GLY A 184 8.98 -13.48 0.17
CA GLY A 184 8.28 -14.69 0.62
C GLY A 184 6.79 -14.78 0.24
N ASP A 185 6.20 -13.74 -0.36
CA ASP A 185 4.83 -13.82 -0.89
C ASP A 185 4.82 -14.00 -2.41
N SER A 186 4.03 -14.97 -2.88
CA SER A 186 3.93 -15.36 -4.29
C SER A 186 3.07 -14.39 -5.12
N MET A 187 2.17 -13.65 -4.48
CA MET A 187 1.36 -12.58 -5.10
C MET A 187 1.12 -11.43 -4.12
N PRO A 188 2.13 -10.57 -3.91
CA PRO A 188 1.95 -9.39 -3.07
C PRO A 188 0.95 -8.45 -3.72
N ARG A 189 -0.05 -8.03 -2.93
CA ARG A 189 -1.09 -7.07 -3.33
C ARG A 189 -0.76 -5.65 -2.92
N ASP A 190 0.46 -5.41 -2.43
CA ASP A 190 0.92 -4.11 -2.00
C ASP A 190 1.92 -3.53 -2.99
N TYR A 191 1.99 -2.21 -3.01
CA TYR A 191 3.08 -1.49 -3.63
C TYR A 191 3.70 -0.50 -2.66
N LEU A 192 4.96 -0.21 -2.92
CA LEU A 192 5.72 0.72 -2.11
C LEU A 192 5.55 2.14 -2.66
N MET A 193 4.84 2.99 -1.92
CA MET A 193 4.92 4.44 -2.11
C MET A 193 6.24 4.94 -1.53
N VAL A 194 6.89 5.86 -2.22
CA VAL A 194 8.19 6.41 -1.82
C VAL A 194 8.14 7.92 -1.87
N SER A 195 8.51 8.55 -0.77
CA SER A 195 8.76 9.99 -0.70
C SER A 195 10.14 10.23 -0.08
N THR A 196 10.88 11.19 -0.61
CA THR A 196 12.22 11.54 -0.11
C THR A 196 12.42 13.04 -0.16
N ALA A 197 12.74 13.63 0.99
CA ALA A 197 13.12 15.02 1.12
C ALA A 197 14.56 15.11 1.61
N THR A 198 15.42 15.75 0.81
CA THR A 198 16.82 16.01 1.17
C THR A 198 17.05 17.51 1.22
N PHE A 199 17.59 18.01 2.33
CA PHE A 199 17.74 19.44 2.57
C PHE A 199 18.91 19.72 3.49
N ARG A 200 19.31 21.00 3.55
CA ARG A 200 20.26 21.50 4.55
C ARG A 200 19.48 22.15 5.68
N ASN A 201 19.84 21.84 6.92
CA ASN A 201 19.24 22.42 8.11
C ASN A 201 19.62 23.90 8.25
N GLU A 202 18.69 24.68 8.80
CA GLU A 202 18.92 26.08 9.13
C GLU A 202 19.89 26.21 10.31
N ASN A 203 20.32 27.45 10.58
CA ASN A 203 21.17 27.75 11.73
C ASN A 203 20.29 28.14 12.93
N TYR A 204 20.06 27.20 13.85
CA TYR A 204 19.15 27.32 15.00
C TYR A 204 19.76 26.78 16.31
#